data_AF-A0A9E7HP03-F1
#
_entry.id   AF-A0A9E7HP03-F1
#
_cell.length_a   1.000
_cell.length_b   1.000
_cell.length_c   1.000
_cell.angle_alpha   90.00
_cell.angle_beta   90.00
_cell.angle_gamma   90.00
#
_symmetry.space_group_name_H-M   'P 1'
#
loop_
_entity.id
_entity.type
_entity.pdbx_description
1 polymer ?
#
loop_
_entity_poly.entity_id
_entity_poly.type
_entity_poly.pdbx_seq_one_letter_code
_entity_poly.pdbx_strand_id
1 'polypeptide(L)'
;MKAPRLIGCDVRTMRNESLEILGNSEAIAVNQDKLGVQGKKVAGGGDGKVWCSPLRHGRVAVVMWNRGSSPASITAKWIDVGLQPSAVHETTSSVRERISAVVDTHACKMYMLTPNGTDVGYPTLDRRRSKAGRRASEPSRERARHDSSHGRSWNTWNHFYCNINKTVIRESADALVSTGLAKLGYRYVNIDDCWAEHDRDSKGYLVPRKSTFPSGIKALADYVHGKGLKLGIYSDAGSRTCSQTMPGSLGHEQKDAETFASWGIDYLKYDNCNNGDLKPMKRYPAMTRALMSTGRPIFLSLCEWGDMHPALWADKLGNSWRTTMDINDSWESMVSRADQNEVYAEHARPGGWNDPDMLEVGNGGMSNDEYIVHFSLWAASKAPLLIGCDVRNLSKETLAILGNEEVISVNQDPLGVQAKKVRMEGDHEVWTAPLSGYRTVVVLLNRSPEFRIITAQWDDIGIPPKTVVEARDLWKGIDYLKYDNCNNGDLKPMKREEVREQSESQCAPPCLQDVPIDASSSIRIG
;
A
#
# COMPACT_ATOMS: atom_id res chain seq x y z
N MET A 1 -5.10 6.13 14.05
CA MET A 1 -6.51 6.07 13.61
C MET A 1 -7.34 7.30 13.96
N LYS A 2 -7.45 8.24 13.00
CA LYS A 2 -8.78 8.80 12.76
C LYS A 2 -9.61 7.66 12.16
N ALA A 3 -10.66 7.24 12.84
CA ALA A 3 -11.54 6.21 12.30
C ALA A 3 -12.28 6.80 11.07
N PRO A 4 -12.45 6.02 9.98
CA PRO A 4 -13.36 6.42 8.91
C PRO A 4 -14.73 6.71 9.51
N ARG A 5 -15.31 7.86 9.17
CA ARG A 5 -16.67 8.18 9.61
C ARG A 5 -17.64 7.39 8.74
N LEU A 6 -18.11 6.27 9.27
CA LEU A 6 -19.08 5.40 8.64
C LEU A 6 -20.46 5.71 9.24
N ILE A 7 -21.44 5.97 8.39
CA ILE A 7 -22.84 6.11 8.78
C ILE A 7 -23.48 4.74 8.57
N GLY A 8 -23.79 4.05 9.67
CA GLY A 8 -24.33 2.69 9.64
C GLY A 8 -25.87 2.61 9.64
N CYS A 9 -26.58 3.73 9.54
CA CYS A 9 -28.05 3.77 9.55
C CYS A 9 -28.61 4.13 8.16
N ASP A 10 -29.84 3.68 7.87
CA ASP A 10 -30.53 4.03 6.63
C ASP A 10 -30.79 5.53 6.58
N VAL A 11 -30.03 6.22 5.70
CA VAL A 11 -30.10 7.67 5.52
C VAL A 11 -31.47 8.16 5.03
N ARG A 12 -32.31 7.29 4.48
CA ARG A 12 -33.66 7.62 3.98
C ARG A 12 -34.70 7.68 5.09
N THR A 13 -34.46 6.99 6.21
CA THR A 13 -35.36 6.93 7.36
C THR A 13 -34.75 7.56 8.61
N MET A 14 -33.61 8.23 8.44
CA MET A 14 -32.88 8.87 9.53
C MET A 14 -33.67 10.03 10.11
N ARG A 15 -33.80 10.05 11.44
CA ARG A 15 -34.39 11.17 12.16
C ARG A 15 -33.54 12.44 12.01
N ASN A 16 -34.18 13.61 11.97
CA ASN A 16 -33.50 14.89 11.77
C ASN A 16 -32.42 15.15 12.84
N GLU A 17 -32.64 14.75 14.10
CA GLU A 17 -31.64 14.94 15.15
C GLU A 17 -30.35 14.13 14.88
N SER A 18 -30.48 12.95 14.26
CA SER A 18 -29.31 12.15 13.84
C SER A 18 -28.62 12.74 12.62
N LEU A 19 -29.37 13.32 11.68
CA LEU A 19 -28.81 14.05 10.55
C LEU A 19 -28.04 15.30 11.00
N GLU A 20 -28.51 16.01 12.02
CA GLU A 20 -27.80 17.17 12.58
C GLU A 20 -26.47 16.76 13.23
N ILE A 21 -26.45 15.66 13.98
CA ILE A 21 -25.22 15.12 14.60
C ILE A 21 -24.25 14.63 13.51
N LEU A 22 -24.76 13.90 12.50
CA LEU A 22 -23.94 13.31 11.45
C LEU A 22 -23.46 14.34 10.42
N GLY A 23 -24.27 15.35 10.14
CA GLY A 23 -24.00 16.45 9.22
C GLY A 23 -23.22 17.61 9.83
N ASN A 24 -22.92 17.59 11.14
CA ASN A 24 -22.18 18.68 11.79
C ASN A 24 -20.82 18.92 11.12
N SER A 25 -20.71 20.04 10.39
CA SER A 25 -19.56 20.38 9.55
C SER A 25 -18.27 20.55 10.34
N GLU A 26 -18.35 21.01 11.59
CA GLU A 26 -17.18 21.20 12.47
C GLU A 26 -16.63 19.84 12.95
N ALA A 27 -17.51 18.91 13.33
CA ALA A 27 -17.11 17.55 13.67
C ALA A 27 -16.54 16.80 12.45
N ILE A 28 -17.13 17.01 11.25
CA ILE A 28 -16.58 16.52 9.99
C ILE A 28 -15.18 17.09 9.75
N ALA A 29 -15.01 18.41 9.92
CA ALA A 29 -13.74 19.08 9.69
C ALA A 29 -12.63 18.55 10.60
N VAL A 30 -12.92 18.18 11.84
CA VAL A 30 -11.95 17.51 12.71
C VAL A 30 -11.60 16.12 12.20
N ASN A 31 -12.59 15.31 11.86
CA ASN A 31 -12.35 13.96 11.31
C ASN A 31 -11.56 14.01 9.99
N GLN A 32 -11.84 14.98 9.13
CA GLN A 32 -11.23 15.12 7.80
C GLN A 32 -10.03 16.08 7.77
N ASP A 33 -9.54 16.55 8.92
CA ASP A 33 -8.38 17.45 8.95
C ASP A 33 -7.14 16.76 8.35
N LYS A 34 -6.53 17.43 7.36
CA LYS A 34 -5.42 16.94 6.53
C LYS A 34 -4.13 16.66 7.31
N LEU A 35 -3.99 17.15 8.54
CA LEU A 35 -2.85 16.79 9.37
C LEU A 35 -2.85 15.29 9.72
N GLY A 36 -4.01 14.63 9.68
CA GLY A 36 -4.09 13.16 9.77
C GLY A 36 -3.73 12.55 11.13
N VAL A 37 -3.49 13.38 12.15
CA VAL A 37 -3.06 12.91 13.48
C VAL A 37 -4.25 12.38 14.28
N GLN A 38 -4.11 11.17 14.84
CA GLN A 38 -5.12 10.55 15.70
C GLN A 38 -5.23 11.30 17.04
N GLY A 39 -6.46 11.39 17.55
CA GLY A 39 -6.69 11.87 18.91
C GLY A 39 -6.21 10.89 19.98
N LYS A 40 -5.56 11.40 21.02
CA LYS A 40 -5.08 10.60 22.16
C LYS A 40 -5.74 11.08 23.45
N LYS A 41 -5.88 10.17 24.41
CA LYS A 41 -6.27 10.53 25.78
C LYS A 41 -5.11 11.28 26.44
N VAL A 42 -5.39 12.43 27.04
CA VAL A 42 -4.37 13.31 27.64
C VAL A 42 -4.59 13.61 29.11
N ALA A 43 -5.82 13.51 29.59
CA ALA A 43 -6.12 13.65 31.02
C ALA A 43 -7.33 12.78 31.41
N GLY A 44 -7.51 12.58 32.71
CA GLY A 44 -8.71 11.96 33.27
C GLY A 44 -8.58 11.60 34.74
N GLY A 45 -9.67 11.79 35.49
CA GLY A 45 -9.82 11.43 36.90
C GLY A 45 -11.26 11.01 37.17
N GLY A 46 -11.47 9.98 37.99
CA GLY A 46 -12.78 9.32 38.13
C GLY A 46 -13.34 8.89 36.78
N ASP A 47 -14.61 9.21 36.53
CA ASP A 47 -15.33 8.86 35.30
C ASP A 47 -15.11 9.82 34.11
N GLY A 48 -14.47 10.98 34.34
CA GLY A 48 -14.16 11.96 33.31
C GLY A 48 -12.89 11.61 32.52
N LYS A 49 -12.94 11.76 31.19
CA LYS A 49 -11.79 11.58 30.27
C LYS A 49 -11.66 12.79 29.34
N VAL A 50 -10.42 13.19 29.06
CA VAL A 50 -10.09 14.23 28.06
C VAL A 50 -9.26 13.60 26.97
N TRP A 51 -9.70 13.80 25.73
CA TRP A 51 -8.99 13.43 24.52
C TRP A 51 -8.64 14.69 23.74
N CYS A 52 -7.49 14.70 23.07
CA CYS A 52 -7.16 15.77 22.13
C CYS A 52 -6.54 15.25 20.83
N SER A 53 -6.72 16.01 19.75
CA SER A 53 -6.12 15.76 18.45
C SER A 53 -5.57 17.07 17.88
N PRO A 54 -4.26 17.15 17.59
CA PRO A 54 -3.70 18.27 16.83
C PRO A 54 -4.28 18.35 15.43
N LEU A 55 -4.57 19.56 14.97
CA LEU A 55 -5.10 19.87 13.65
C LEU A 55 -4.18 20.87 12.94
N ARG A 56 -4.39 21.07 11.63
CA ARG A 56 -3.65 22.08 10.85
C ARG A 56 -3.77 23.49 11.45
N HIS A 57 -2.78 24.33 11.16
CA HIS A 57 -2.67 25.73 11.62
C HIS A 57 -2.64 25.88 13.15
N GLY A 58 -2.03 24.92 13.85
CA GLY A 58 -1.88 24.98 15.31
C GLY A 58 -3.19 24.82 16.10
N ARG A 59 -4.29 24.45 15.43
CA ARG A 59 -5.58 24.19 16.07
C ARG A 59 -5.56 22.85 16.81
N VAL A 60 -6.42 22.69 17.81
CA VAL A 60 -6.54 21.44 18.58
C VAL A 60 -8.02 21.11 18.77
N ALA A 61 -8.43 19.89 18.44
CA ALA A 61 -9.72 19.36 18.86
C ALA A 61 -9.60 18.76 20.26
N VAL A 62 -10.55 19.07 21.16
CA VAL A 62 -10.62 18.54 22.52
C VAL A 62 -11.98 17.89 22.75
N VAL A 63 -12.01 16.64 23.21
CA VAL A 63 -13.23 15.93 23.58
C VAL A 63 -13.21 15.64 25.08
N MET A 64 -14.20 16.16 25.80
CA MET A 64 -14.47 15.87 27.20
C MET A 64 -15.57 14.83 27.27
N TRP A 65 -15.28 13.65 27.80
CA TRP A 65 -16.21 12.52 27.86
C TRP A 65 -16.48 12.13 29.31
N ASN A 66 -17.74 12.21 29.72
CA ASN A 66 -18.21 11.72 31.00
C ASN A 66 -18.71 10.27 30.85
N ARG A 67 -18.09 9.33 31.55
CA ARG A 67 -18.52 7.92 31.57
C ARG A 67 -19.38 7.55 32.78
N GLY A 68 -19.59 8.50 33.69
CA GLY A 68 -20.25 8.28 34.97
C GLY A 68 -21.76 8.44 34.88
N SER A 69 -22.42 8.05 35.97
CA SER A 69 -23.88 8.07 36.12
C SER A 69 -24.45 9.41 36.63
N SER A 70 -23.60 10.43 36.82
CA SER A 70 -24.02 11.78 37.22
C SER A 70 -23.27 12.85 36.40
N PRO A 71 -23.85 14.06 36.22
CA PRO A 71 -23.16 15.14 35.53
C PRO A 71 -21.83 15.47 36.22
N ALA A 72 -20.77 15.63 35.44
CA ALA A 72 -19.43 15.86 35.95
C ALA A 72 -18.79 17.09 35.32
N SER A 73 -18.08 17.89 36.13
CA SER A 73 -17.24 18.97 35.64
C SER A 73 -15.91 18.40 35.16
N ILE A 74 -15.65 18.50 33.86
CA ILE A 74 -14.42 18.02 33.23
C ILE A 74 -13.60 19.23 32.79
N THR A 75 -12.29 19.18 33.05
CA THR A 75 -11.36 20.28 32.72
C THR A 75 -10.20 19.74 31.88
N ALA A 76 -9.90 20.42 30.78
CA ALA A 76 -8.71 20.21 29.97
C ALA A 76 -7.74 21.39 30.17
N LYS A 77 -6.54 21.13 30.69
CA LYS A 77 -5.49 22.15 30.79
C LYS A 77 -4.67 22.17 29.51
N TRP A 78 -4.14 23.33 29.17
CA TRP A 78 -3.43 23.51 27.91
C TRP A 78 -2.13 22.73 27.82
N ILE A 79 -1.42 22.61 28.93
CA ILE A 79 -0.24 21.75 29.03
C ILE A 79 -0.56 20.28 28.68
N ASP A 80 -1.76 19.81 29.03
CA ASP A 80 -2.20 18.43 28.75
C ASP A 80 -2.55 18.25 27.28
N VAL A 81 -3.16 19.27 26.66
CA VAL A 81 -3.61 19.22 25.25
C VAL A 81 -2.58 19.74 24.24
N GLY A 82 -1.39 20.14 24.69
CA GLY A 82 -0.29 20.61 23.84
C GLY A 82 -0.41 22.06 23.36
N LEU A 83 -1.09 22.91 24.13
CA LEU A 83 -1.27 24.34 23.85
C LEU A 83 -0.41 25.19 24.81
N GLN A 84 0.07 26.35 24.31
CA GLN A 84 0.82 27.33 25.11
C GLN A 84 -0.13 28.17 25.98
N PRO A 85 0.26 28.64 27.19
CA PRO A 85 -0.56 29.44 28.13
C PRO A 85 -1.17 30.77 27.63
N SER A 86 -0.98 31.14 26.36
CA SER A 86 -1.54 32.33 25.68
C SER A 86 -2.99 32.16 25.19
N ALA A 87 -3.86 33.17 25.30
CA ALA A 87 -5.28 33.12 24.87
C ALA A 87 -5.57 32.29 23.61
N VAL A 88 -6.62 31.46 23.64
CA VAL A 88 -7.05 30.61 22.52
C VAL A 88 -8.55 30.83 22.32
N HIS A 89 -8.99 30.89 21.07
CA HIS A 89 -10.42 30.94 20.73
C HIS A 89 -11.02 29.54 20.77
N GLU A 90 -12.00 29.37 21.65
CA GLU A 90 -13.04 28.34 21.53
C GLU A 90 -14.11 28.84 20.56
N THR A 91 -14.96 27.93 20.07
CA THR A 91 -16.03 28.13 19.08
C THR A 91 -16.89 29.40 19.28
N THR A 92 -16.94 30.00 20.47
CA THR A 92 -17.70 31.23 20.77
C THR A 92 -17.03 32.22 21.73
N SER A 93 -15.88 31.90 22.35
CA SER A 93 -15.25 32.78 23.35
C SER A 93 -13.73 32.57 23.45
N SER A 94 -13.01 33.54 24.00
CA SER A 94 -11.58 33.38 24.30
C SER A 94 -11.40 32.74 25.67
N VAL A 95 -10.69 31.61 25.73
CA VAL A 95 -10.32 30.92 26.97
C VAL A 95 -8.81 31.02 27.20
N ARG A 96 -8.38 30.90 28.47
CA ARG A 96 -6.97 30.97 28.89
C ARG A 96 -6.61 29.81 29.79
N GLU A 97 -5.45 29.19 29.56
CA GLU A 97 -4.81 28.13 30.36
C GLU A 97 -5.55 26.79 30.47
N ARG A 98 -6.88 26.80 30.45
CA ARG A 98 -7.75 25.64 30.55
C ARG A 98 -9.12 25.93 29.94
N ILE A 99 -9.86 24.87 29.69
CA ILE A 99 -11.28 24.90 29.36
C ILE A 99 -11.99 23.87 30.25
N SER A 100 -13.15 24.26 30.81
CA SER A 100 -13.94 23.42 31.71
C SER A 100 -15.40 23.40 31.27
N ALA A 101 -16.03 22.23 31.36
CA ALA A 101 -17.45 22.10 31.06
C ALA A 101 -18.11 21.07 31.98
N VAL A 102 -19.35 21.35 32.38
CA VAL A 102 -20.24 20.33 32.93
C VAL A 102 -20.73 19.48 31.77
N VAL A 103 -20.49 18.17 31.86
CA VAL A 103 -20.86 17.16 30.86
C VAL A 103 -21.84 16.19 31.52
N ASP A 104 -23.01 16.04 30.91
CA ASP A 104 -24.07 15.16 31.42
C ASP A 104 -23.64 13.69 31.49
N THR A 105 -24.45 12.87 32.15
CA THR A 105 -24.19 11.44 32.32
C THR A 105 -24.06 10.78 30.94
N HIS A 106 -23.02 9.95 30.76
CA HIS A 106 -22.72 9.27 29.50
C HIS A 106 -22.58 10.17 28.25
N ALA A 107 -22.40 11.49 28.42
CA ALA A 107 -22.30 12.45 27.33
C ALA A 107 -20.86 12.87 27.03
N CYS A 108 -20.65 13.54 25.90
CA CYS A 108 -19.40 14.22 25.60
C CYS A 108 -19.64 15.65 25.08
N LYS A 109 -18.64 16.51 25.26
CA LYS A 109 -18.55 17.81 24.59
C LYS A 109 -17.26 17.89 23.80
N MET A 110 -17.36 18.43 22.59
CA MET A 110 -16.23 18.56 21.67
C MET A 110 -16.01 20.03 21.36
N TYR A 111 -14.76 20.47 21.44
CA TYR A 111 -14.33 21.84 21.20
C TYR A 111 -13.24 21.87 20.14
N MET A 112 -13.26 22.89 19.29
CA MET A 112 -12.14 23.23 18.42
C MET A 112 -11.48 24.50 18.97
N LEU A 113 -10.20 24.38 19.28
CA LEU A 113 -9.40 25.45 19.88
C LEU A 113 -8.45 26.02 18.84
N THR A 114 -8.50 27.34 18.63
CA THR A 114 -7.67 28.07 17.65
C THR A 114 -6.82 29.13 18.34
N PRO A 115 -5.48 29.04 18.31
CA PRO A 115 -4.59 30.00 18.99
C PRO A 115 -4.83 31.45 18.54
N ASN A 116 -4.81 32.40 19.47
CA ASN A 116 -4.90 33.82 19.11
C ASN A 116 -3.56 34.36 18.60
N GLY A 117 -3.56 34.87 17.37
CA GLY A 117 -2.38 35.50 16.77
C GLY A 117 -1.38 34.50 16.22
N THR A 118 -1.59 34.05 14.98
CA THR A 118 -0.58 34.09 13.90
C THR A 118 -1.21 33.54 12.64
N ASP A 119 -1.50 34.46 11.74
CA ASP A 119 -1.28 34.28 10.32
C ASP A 119 0.19 33.82 10.16
N VAL A 120 0.44 32.50 10.20
CA VAL A 120 1.76 31.97 9.87
C VAL A 120 1.84 31.96 8.35
N GLY A 121 2.34 33.08 7.81
CA GLY A 121 2.51 33.30 6.39
C GLY A 121 3.16 32.11 5.69
N TYR A 122 2.38 31.46 4.83
CA TYR A 122 2.92 30.92 3.60
C TYR A 122 2.93 32.06 2.57
N PRO A 123 3.99 32.27 1.79
CA PRO A 123 3.98 33.31 0.78
C PRO A 123 2.91 32.96 -0.25
N THR A 124 1.88 33.79 -0.26
CA THR A 124 0.85 33.85 -1.29
C THR A 124 1.49 34.25 -2.61
N LEU A 125 1.02 33.63 -3.69
CA LEU A 125 1.21 34.08 -5.07
C LEU A 125 0.68 35.51 -5.20
N ASP A 126 1.55 36.51 -5.08
CA ASP A 126 1.20 37.88 -5.49
C ASP A 126 1.49 38.07 -6.98
N ARG A 127 0.41 38.18 -7.75
CA ARG A 127 0.43 38.79 -9.08
C ARG A 127 0.57 40.29 -8.88
N ARG A 128 1.81 40.80 -8.88
CA ARG A 128 2.13 42.15 -9.41
C ARG A 128 3.63 42.29 -9.73
N ARG A 129 3.88 42.66 -10.99
CA ARG A 129 5.18 43.03 -11.56
C ARG A 129 5.90 44.06 -10.69
N SER A 130 7.13 43.78 -10.28
CA SER A 130 8.22 44.76 -10.34
C SER A 130 9.59 44.05 -10.36
N LYS A 131 10.55 44.65 -11.06
CA LYS A 131 11.84 44.10 -11.48
C LYS A 131 12.83 43.99 -10.32
N ALA A 132 13.60 42.89 -10.29
CA ALA A 132 15.07 42.79 -10.07
C ALA A 132 15.49 41.65 -9.11
N GLY A 133 16.48 40.86 -9.55
CA GLY A 133 17.34 40.04 -8.68
C GLY A 133 17.16 38.52 -8.77
N ARG A 134 17.95 37.86 -9.64
CA ARG A 134 18.07 36.38 -9.74
C ARG A 134 18.81 35.81 -8.52
N ARG A 135 18.23 34.80 -7.84
CA ARG A 135 18.97 33.74 -7.13
C ARG A 135 18.15 32.43 -7.15
N ALA A 136 18.86 31.32 -7.36
CA ALA A 136 18.34 30.01 -7.75
C ALA A 136 17.44 29.35 -6.70
N SER A 137 16.32 28.77 -7.15
CA SER A 137 15.36 27.99 -6.36
C SER A 137 15.73 26.51 -6.29
N GLU A 138 15.59 25.89 -5.12
CA GLU A 138 15.62 24.43 -4.89
C GLU A 138 14.58 23.70 -5.77
N PRO A 139 14.87 22.50 -6.31
CA PRO A 139 13.88 21.71 -7.04
C PRO A 139 12.84 21.09 -6.08
N SER A 140 11.57 21.38 -6.36
CA SER A 140 10.38 20.91 -5.65
C SER A 140 10.26 19.37 -5.58
N ARG A 141 10.05 18.86 -4.36
CA ARG A 141 9.82 17.46 -3.91
C ARG A 141 8.64 16.69 -4.55
N GLU A 142 8.03 17.23 -5.60
CA GLU A 142 6.79 16.73 -6.19
C GLU A 142 7.01 15.76 -7.36
N ARG A 143 8.22 15.75 -7.97
CA ARG A 143 8.52 14.94 -9.16
C ARG A 143 8.77 13.45 -8.91
N ALA A 144 9.07 13.04 -7.67
CA ALA A 144 9.32 11.63 -7.34
C ALA A 144 8.05 10.84 -6.96
N ARG A 145 6.88 11.49 -6.88
CA ARG A 145 5.59 10.85 -6.52
C ARG A 145 4.75 10.44 -7.73
N HIS A 146 5.31 10.52 -8.95
CA HIS A 146 4.54 10.37 -10.18
C HIS A 146 4.38 8.94 -10.69
N ASP A 147 5.01 7.96 -10.04
CA ASP A 147 4.65 6.55 -10.23
C ASP A 147 3.96 6.05 -8.96
N SER A 148 2.64 6.30 -8.87
CA SER A 148 1.81 5.72 -7.82
C SER A 148 1.59 4.22 -8.02
N SER A 149 2.03 3.66 -9.15
CA SER A 149 2.04 2.21 -9.36
C SER A 149 3.31 1.62 -8.79
N HIS A 150 3.14 0.77 -7.79
CA HIS A 150 4.16 -0.10 -7.23
C HIS A 150 4.61 -0.99 -8.37
N GLY A 151 5.86 -0.82 -8.80
CA GLY A 151 6.36 -1.28 -10.09
C GLY A 151 5.89 -2.70 -10.44
N ARG A 152 5.05 -2.79 -11.47
CA ARG A 152 4.85 -4.05 -12.21
C ARG A 152 6.07 -4.21 -13.11
N SER A 153 6.83 -5.25 -12.86
CA SER A 153 8.15 -5.43 -13.43
C SER A 153 8.41 -6.88 -13.78
N TRP A 154 9.54 -7.12 -14.43
CA TRP A 154 10.19 -8.41 -14.55
C TRP A 154 11.62 -8.28 -14.02
N ASN A 155 12.11 -9.29 -13.32
CA ASN A 155 13.47 -9.33 -12.77
C ASN A 155 14.16 -10.64 -13.17
N THR A 156 15.46 -10.58 -13.42
CA THR A 156 16.27 -11.73 -13.85
C THR A 156 16.55 -12.78 -12.77
N TRP A 157 16.49 -12.44 -11.47
CA TRP A 157 17.14 -13.22 -10.41
C TRP A 157 16.57 -14.63 -10.24
N ASN A 158 15.26 -14.79 -10.02
CA ASN A 158 14.67 -16.08 -9.64
C ASN A 158 14.92 -17.19 -10.66
N HIS A 159 14.91 -16.87 -11.96
CA HIS A 159 15.10 -17.87 -13.02
C HIS A 159 16.54 -17.95 -13.53
N PHE A 160 17.20 -16.80 -13.72
CA PHE A 160 18.51 -16.76 -14.38
C PHE A 160 19.68 -16.69 -13.40
N TYR A 161 19.45 -16.26 -12.16
CA TYR A 161 20.50 -15.94 -11.20
C TYR A 161 21.58 -15.06 -11.86
N CYS A 162 22.85 -15.51 -11.84
CA CYS A 162 23.97 -14.83 -12.48
C CYS A 162 24.19 -15.18 -13.96
N ASN A 163 23.36 -16.05 -14.55
CA ASN A 163 23.44 -16.42 -15.96
C ASN A 163 22.67 -15.45 -16.86
N ILE A 164 23.07 -14.17 -16.82
CA ILE A 164 22.42 -13.08 -17.56
C ILE A 164 23.35 -12.45 -18.60
N ASN A 165 22.77 -11.99 -19.70
CA ASN A 165 23.47 -11.24 -20.73
C ASN A 165 22.51 -10.32 -21.50
N LYS A 166 23.05 -9.46 -22.36
CA LYS A 166 22.24 -8.51 -23.15
C LYS A 166 21.14 -9.18 -23.98
N THR A 167 21.34 -10.41 -24.45
CA THR A 167 20.37 -11.13 -25.27
C THR A 167 19.17 -11.53 -24.44
N VAL A 168 19.39 -12.11 -23.25
CA VAL A 168 18.32 -12.42 -22.29
C VAL A 168 17.48 -11.17 -22.00
N ILE A 169 18.12 -10.04 -21.67
CA ILE A 169 17.37 -8.81 -21.35
C ILE A 169 16.56 -8.30 -22.54
N ARG A 170 17.15 -8.29 -23.75
CA ARG A 170 16.46 -7.81 -24.95
C ARG A 170 15.28 -8.68 -25.34
N GLU A 171 15.48 -10.00 -25.35
CA GLU A 171 14.43 -10.95 -25.68
C GLU A 171 13.31 -10.93 -24.64
N SER A 172 13.62 -10.79 -23.34
CA SER A 172 12.60 -10.61 -22.30
C SER A 172 11.82 -9.30 -22.48
N ALA A 173 12.49 -8.21 -22.86
CA ALA A 173 11.81 -6.95 -23.18
C ALA A 173 10.86 -7.12 -24.38
N ASP A 174 11.30 -7.82 -25.43
CA ASP A 174 10.46 -8.15 -26.59
C ASP A 174 9.27 -9.02 -26.19
N ALA A 175 9.50 -10.04 -25.37
CA ALA A 175 8.48 -10.95 -24.89
C ALA A 175 7.42 -10.25 -24.03
N LEU A 176 7.80 -9.34 -23.13
CA LEU A 176 6.84 -8.53 -22.37
C LEU A 176 5.89 -7.76 -23.29
N VAL A 177 6.39 -7.23 -24.41
CA VAL A 177 5.56 -6.53 -25.40
C VAL A 177 4.69 -7.52 -26.18
N SER A 178 5.27 -8.60 -26.72
CA SER A 178 4.56 -9.53 -27.61
C SER A 178 3.52 -10.38 -26.89
N THR A 179 3.75 -10.73 -25.62
CA THR A 179 2.78 -11.46 -24.78
C THR A 179 1.63 -10.58 -24.30
N GLY A 180 1.74 -9.25 -24.43
CA GLY A 180 0.75 -8.31 -23.93
C GLY A 180 0.91 -7.92 -22.46
N LEU A 181 1.80 -8.58 -21.70
CA LEU A 181 2.09 -8.24 -20.29
C LEU A 181 2.48 -6.77 -20.12
N ALA A 182 3.23 -6.22 -21.07
CA ALA A 182 3.52 -4.80 -21.08
C ALA A 182 2.22 -3.99 -21.00
N LYS A 183 1.21 -4.24 -21.86
CA LYS A 183 -0.06 -3.51 -21.86
C LYS A 183 -0.78 -3.53 -20.50
N LEU A 184 -0.62 -4.63 -19.74
CA LEU A 184 -1.16 -4.81 -18.38
C LEU A 184 -0.38 -4.08 -17.28
N GLY A 185 0.74 -3.46 -17.66
CA GLY A 185 1.51 -2.55 -16.81
C GLY A 185 2.88 -3.09 -16.39
N TYR A 186 3.28 -4.30 -16.78
CA TYR A 186 4.64 -4.82 -16.56
C TYR A 186 5.64 -4.05 -17.43
N ARG A 187 6.13 -2.92 -16.91
CA ARG A 187 6.89 -1.91 -17.68
C ARG A 187 8.37 -1.91 -17.37
N TYR A 188 8.76 -2.34 -16.17
CA TYR A 188 10.14 -2.32 -15.72
C TYR A 188 10.84 -3.65 -16.06
N VAL A 189 11.96 -3.57 -16.79
CA VAL A 189 12.84 -4.69 -17.09
C VAL A 189 14.06 -4.56 -16.18
N ASN A 190 14.07 -5.28 -15.07
CA ASN A 190 15.06 -5.12 -14.01
C ASN A 190 16.19 -6.14 -14.18
N ILE A 191 17.42 -5.62 -14.33
CA ILE A 191 18.64 -6.43 -14.28
C ILE A 191 19.05 -6.57 -12.81
N ASP A 192 19.15 -7.81 -12.32
CA ASP A 192 19.64 -8.09 -10.97
C ASP A 192 21.18 -8.17 -10.92
N ASP A 193 21.77 -8.81 -9.91
CA ASP A 193 23.21 -8.93 -9.72
C ASP A 193 23.98 -9.53 -10.95
N CYS A 194 25.31 -9.52 -10.90
CA CYS A 194 26.21 -10.14 -11.89
C CYS A 194 26.31 -9.43 -13.26
N TRP A 195 25.82 -8.20 -13.40
CA TRP A 195 25.86 -7.45 -14.67
C TRP A 195 27.18 -6.68 -14.94
N ALA A 196 27.92 -6.32 -13.89
CA ALA A 196 29.14 -5.51 -14.01
C ALA A 196 30.42 -6.36 -14.00
N GLU A 197 31.53 -5.75 -14.40
CA GLU A 197 32.88 -6.26 -14.19
C GLU A 197 33.18 -6.44 -12.69
N HIS A 198 34.18 -7.26 -12.40
CA HIS A 198 34.56 -7.58 -11.02
C HIS A 198 35.05 -6.37 -10.23
N ASP A 199 35.71 -5.45 -10.92
CA ASP A 199 36.31 -4.25 -10.36
C ASP A 199 35.80 -3.01 -11.11
N ARG A 200 35.83 -1.87 -10.40
CA ARG A 200 35.61 -0.55 -10.99
C ARG A 200 36.75 -0.21 -11.94
N ASP A 201 36.51 0.71 -12.87
CA ASP A 201 37.61 1.26 -13.68
C ASP A 201 38.59 2.10 -12.84
N SER A 202 39.68 2.54 -13.47
CA SER A 202 40.70 3.39 -12.83
C SER A 202 40.20 4.74 -12.33
N LYS A 203 39.00 5.17 -12.75
CA LYS A 203 38.33 6.39 -12.29
C LYS A 203 37.27 6.10 -11.23
N GLY A 204 37.09 4.84 -10.84
CA GLY A 204 36.16 4.39 -9.82
C GLY A 204 34.71 4.26 -10.29
N TYR A 205 34.45 4.14 -11.59
CA TYR A 205 33.10 3.88 -12.12
C TYR A 205 32.80 2.39 -12.21
N LEU A 206 31.55 2.01 -12.01
CA LEU A 206 31.05 0.68 -12.37
C LEU A 206 31.15 0.49 -13.88
N VAL A 207 31.62 -0.68 -14.31
CA VAL A 207 31.81 -1.02 -15.72
C VAL A 207 30.90 -2.19 -16.09
N PRO A 208 30.04 -2.09 -17.11
CA PRO A 208 29.27 -3.23 -17.59
C PRO A 208 30.20 -4.36 -18.04
N ARG A 209 29.90 -5.61 -17.68
CA ARG A 209 30.74 -6.76 -18.02
C ARG A 209 30.84 -6.91 -19.54
N LYS A 210 32.04 -6.82 -20.11
CA LYS A 210 32.22 -6.79 -21.58
C LYS A 210 31.78 -8.08 -22.25
N SER A 211 31.92 -9.23 -21.58
CA SER A 211 31.54 -10.53 -22.14
C SER A 211 30.03 -10.71 -22.29
N THR A 212 29.23 -10.18 -21.35
CA THR A 212 27.76 -10.35 -21.33
C THR A 212 27.00 -9.10 -21.78
N PHE A 213 27.58 -7.91 -21.58
CA PHE A 213 27.05 -6.59 -21.97
C PHE A 213 28.05 -5.78 -22.82
N PRO A 214 28.53 -6.30 -23.96
CA PRO A 214 29.58 -5.66 -24.79
C PRO A 214 29.21 -4.27 -25.33
N SER A 215 27.91 -3.98 -25.45
CA SER A 215 27.40 -2.69 -25.93
C SER A 215 27.19 -1.66 -24.81
N GLY A 216 27.44 -2.04 -23.55
CA GLY A 216 27.17 -1.23 -22.37
C GLY A 216 25.68 -1.14 -22.00
N ILE A 217 25.41 -0.64 -20.79
CA ILE A 217 24.05 -0.55 -20.24
C ILE A 217 23.24 0.59 -20.88
N LYS A 218 23.87 1.71 -21.25
CA LYS A 218 23.16 2.81 -21.94
C LYS A 218 22.49 2.33 -23.23
N ALA A 219 23.21 1.61 -24.09
CA ALA A 219 22.64 1.09 -25.33
C ALA A 219 21.49 0.10 -25.08
N LEU A 220 21.56 -0.66 -23.98
CA LEU A 220 20.49 -1.54 -23.55
C LEU A 220 19.26 -0.76 -23.03
N ALA A 221 19.48 0.31 -22.27
CA ALA A 221 18.43 1.21 -21.82
C ALA A 221 17.71 1.85 -23.03
N ASP A 222 18.47 2.36 -24.00
CA ASP A 222 17.91 2.94 -25.23
C ASP A 222 17.05 1.91 -26.00
N TYR A 223 17.47 0.64 -26.05
CA TYR A 223 16.67 -0.43 -26.64
C TYR A 223 15.36 -0.66 -25.90
N VAL A 224 15.42 -0.79 -24.57
CA VAL A 224 14.24 -1.04 -23.71
C VAL A 224 13.28 0.15 -23.75
N HIS A 225 13.78 1.38 -23.71
CA HIS A 225 12.98 2.60 -23.86
C HIS A 225 12.32 2.68 -25.24
N GLY A 226 13.02 2.25 -26.31
CA GLY A 226 12.45 2.16 -27.66
C GLY A 226 11.25 1.21 -27.78
N LYS A 227 11.05 0.31 -26.81
CA LYS A 227 9.89 -0.58 -26.69
C LYS A 227 8.76 0.00 -25.82
N GLY A 228 8.91 1.22 -25.32
CA GLY A 228 7.98 1.83 -24.36
C GLY A 228 8.07 1.21 -22.95
N LEU A 229 9.17 0.53 -22.66
CA LEU A 229 9.48 -0.05 -21.35
C LEU A 229 10.49 0.84 -20.60
N LYS A 230 10.76 0.49 -19.34
CA LYS A 230 11.71 1.15 -18.44
C LYS A 230 12.80 0.14 -18.04
N LEU A 231 14.05 0.58 -17.87
CA LEU A 231 15.15 -0.31 -17.48
C LEU A 231 15.51 -0.12 -16.00
N GLY A 232 15.53 -1.22 -15.25
CA GLY A 232 16.04 -1.27 -13.90
C GLY A 232 17.44 -1.89 -13.82
N ILE A 233 18.17 -1.52 -12.78
CA ILE A 233 19.49 -2.05 -12.46
C ILE A 233 19.58 -2.41 -10.97
N TYR A 234 20.62 -3.15 -10.63
CA TYR A 234 20.92 -3.59 -9.28
C TYR A 234 22.26 -3.05 -8.79
N SER A 235 22.30 -2.72 -7.50
CA SER A 235 23.56 -2.56 -6.76
C SER A 235 23.33 -2.91 -5.28
N ASP A 236 24.35 -2.72 -4.46
CA ASP A 236 24.34 -3.08 -3.05
C ASP A 236 24.78 -1.89 -2.19
N ALA A 237 24.12 -1.69 -1.06
CA ALA A 237 24.51 -0.78 0.01
C ALA A 237 25.71 -1.33 0.83
N GLY A 238 26.72 -1.86 0.15
CA GLY A 238 27.88 -2.55 0.69
C GLY A 238 29.08 -2.39 -0.22
N SER A 239 30.21 -3.00 0.15
CA SER A 239 31.44 -2.92 -0.65
C SER A 239 31.42 -3.82 -1.90
N ARG A 240 30.72 -4.94 -1.82
CA ARG A 240 30.46 -5.88 -2.92
C ARG A 240 28.99 -6.28 -2.91
N THR A 241 28.49 -6.74 -4.05
CA THR A 241 27.16 -7.32 -4.13
C THR A 241 27.10 -8.70 -3.48
N CYS A 242 25.89 -9.23 -3.26
CA CYS A 242 25.70 -10.52 -2.61
C CYS A 242 26.41 -11.68 -3.33
N SER A 243 26.44 -11.68 -4.67
CA SER A 243 27.20 -12.68 -5.45
C SER A 243 28.72 -12.55 -5.34
N GLN A 244 29.24 -11.44 -4.77
CA GLN A 244 30.66 -11.06 -4.75
C GLN A 244 31.29 -10.83 -6.14
N THR A 245 30.50 -10.95 -7.22
CA THR A 245 31.04 -10.92 -8.58
C THR A 245 31.27 -9.51 -9.11
N MET A 246 30.74 -8.49 -8.43
CA MET A 246 30.88 -7.08 -8.80
C MET A 246 30.89 -6.14 -7.57
N PRO A 247 31.33 -4.88 -7.71
CA PRO A 247 31.36 -3.91 -6.63
C PRO A 247 29.96 -3.47 -6.18
N GLY A 248 29.78 -3.26 -4.88
CA GLY A 248 28.65 -2.50 -4.32
C GLY A 248 28.92 -1.00 -4.38
N SER A 249 27.95 -0.19 -3.95
CA SER A 249 27.97 1.28 -4.07
C SER A 249 28.32 2.01 -2.76
N LEU A 250 28.62 1.32 -1.66
CA LEU A 250 28.94 1.97 -0.39
C LEU A 250 30.17 2.89 -0.53
N GLY A 251 29.99 4.18 -0.25
CA GLY A 251 31.02 5.22 -0.44
C GLY A 251 31.18 5.73 -1.88
N HIS A 252 30.42 5.18 -2.83
CA HIS A 252 30.40 5.58 -4.25
C HIS A 252 29.01 6.06 -4.71
N GLU A 253 28.07 6.27 -3.79
CA GLU A 253 26.65 6.45 -4.07
C GLU A 253 26.38 7.61 -5.06
N GLN A 254 27.04 8.76 -4.86
CA GLN A 254 26.87 9.92 -5.75
C GLN A 254 27.31 9.60 -7.18
N LYS A 255 28.49 8.98 -7.33
CA LYS A 255 29.07 8.64 -8.62
C LYS A 255 28.25 7.57 -9.34
N ASP A 256 27.78 6.57 -8.61
CA ASP A 256 26.99 5.48 -9.18
C ASP A 256 25.59 5.97 -9.57
N ALA A 257 24.95 6.80 -8.75
CA ALA A 257 23.69 7.44 -9.10
C ALA A 257 23.81 8.30 -10.38
N GLU A 258 24.85 9.12 -10.50
CA GLU A 258 25.13 9.89 -11.73
C GLU A 258 25.35 8.99 -12.93
N THR A 259 26.06 7.87 -12.75
CA THR A 259 26.28 6.86 -13.78
C THR A 259 24.96 6.24 -14.25
N PHE A 260 24.13 5.77 -13.32
CA PHE A 260 22.81 5.20 -13.61
C PHE A 260 21.91 6.22 -14.32
N ALA A 261 21.88 7.47 -13.85
CA ALA A 261 21.12 8.53 -14.50
C ALA A 261 21.62 8.81 -15.93
N SER A 262 22.94 8.83 -16.15
CA SER A 262 23.54 9.03 -17.48
C SER A 262 23.24 7.89 -18.45
N TRP A 263 23.09 6.67 -17.92
CA TRP A 263 22.69 5.49 -18.69
C TRP A 263 21.19 5.42 -18.95
N GLY A 264 20.37 6.26 -18.31
CA GLY A 264 18.93 6.24 -18.47
C GLY A 264 18.22 5.19 -17.62
N ILE A 265 18.81 4.75 -16.51
CA ILE A 265 18.15 3.82 -15.58
C ILE A 265 16.91 4.47 -14.96
N ASP A 266 15.85 3.68 -14.77
CA ASP A 266 14.55 4.11 -14.25
C ASP A 266 14.21 3.48 -12.88
N TYR A 267 14.95 2.45 -12.48
CA TYR A 267 14.72 1.67 -11.28
C TYR A 267 16.06 1.18 -10.71
N LEU A 268 16.25 1.27 -9.40
CA LEU A 268 17.37 0.67 -8.67
C LEU A 268 16.84 -0.26 -7.58
N LYS A 269 17.18 -1.56 -7.67
CA LYS A 269 17.18 -2.46 -6.51
C LYS A 269 18.50 -2.27 -5.77
N TYR A 270 18.44 -2.00 -4.46
CA TYR A 270 19.61 -1.66 -3.65
C TYR A 270 19.71 -2.59 -2.45
N ASP A 271 20.66 -3.51 -2.49
CA ASP A 271 20.81 -4.66 -1.58
C ASP A 271 21.59 -4.34 -0.30
N ASN A 272 21.84 -5.34 0.54
CA ASN A 272 22.33 -5.17 1.91
C ASN A 272 23.54 -6.03 2.30
N CYS A 273 24.19 -6.73 1.36
CA CYS A 273 25.36 -7.55 1.64
C CYS A 273 26.62 -6.69 1.92
N ASN A 274 27.68 -7.30 2.44
CA ASN A 274 29.02 -6.68 2.59
C ASN A 274 29.03 -5.27 3.19
N ASN A 275 28.17 -5.04 4.17
CA ASN A 275 27.83 -3.70 4.66
C ASN A 275 28.76 -3.16 5.75
N GLY A 276 29.79 -3.92 6.13
CA GLY A 276 30.76 -3.53 7.17
C GLY A 276 30.12 -3.30 8.55
N ASP A 277 29.05 -4.03 8.86
CA ASP A 277 28.23 -3.93 10.08
C ASP A 277 27.54 -2.57 10.28
N LEU A 278 27.48 -1.75 9.23
CA LEU A 278 26.73 -0.51 9.24
C LEU A 278 25.24 -0.81 9.08
N LYS A 279 24.42 -0.22 9.95
CA LYS A 279 22.96 -0.38 9.92
C LYS A 279 22.34 0.20 8.62
N PRO A 280 21.26 -0.39 8.07
CA PRO A 280 20.59 0.11 6.87
C PRO A 280 20.24 1.61 6.95
N MET A 281 19.70 2.05 8.08
CA MET A 281 19.35 3.47 8.34
C MET A 281 20.53 4.45 8.23
N LYS A 282 21.78 3.98 8.19
CA LYS A 282 22.97 4.82 7.96
C LYS A 282 23.41 4.85 6.50
N ARG A 283 23.18 3.78 5.74
CA ARG A 283 23.68 3.61 4.37
C ARG A 283 22.67 4.03 3.31
N TYR A 284 21.43 3.54 3.40
CA TYR A 284 20.39 3.81 2.42
C TYR A 284 20.10 5.31 2.17
N PRO A 285 20.10 6.20 3.19
CA PRO A 285 19.89 7.62 2.95
C PRO A 285 20.92 8.28 2.02
N ALA A 286 22.15 7.75 1.93
CA ALA A 286 23.17 8.27 1.03
C ALA A 286 22.77 8.05 -0.44
N MET A 287 22.34 6.83 -0.78
CA MET A 287 21.86 6.50 -2.14
C MET A 287 20.58 7.26 -2.48
N THR A 288 19.62 7.38 -1.56
CA THR A 288 18.43 8.22 -1.76
C THR A 288 18.80 9.65 -2.17
N ARG A 289 19.70 10.30 -1.42
CA ARG A 289 20.13 11.69 -1.74
C ARG A 289 20.86 11.75 -3.08
N ALA A 290 21.72 10.78 -3.35
CA ALA A 290 22.47 10.69 -4.59
C ALA A 290 21.53 10.61 -5.80
N LEU A 291 20.59 9.66 -5.81
CA LEU A 291 19.59 9.53 -6.88
C LEU A 291 18.76 10.79 -7.08
N MET A 292 18.26 11.38 -5.98
CA MET A 292 17.48 12.63 -6.03
C MET A 292 18.28 13.80 -6.61
N SER A 293 19.59 13.86 -6.37
CA SER A 293 20.45 14.93 -6.87
C SER A 293 20.68 14.88 -8.38
N THR A 294 20.53 13.71 -9.01
CA THR A 294 20.72 13.54 -10.45
C THR A 294 19.64 14.25 -11.28
N GLY A 295 18.49 14.54 -10.68
CA GLY A 295 17.32 15.10 -11.37
C GLY A 295 16.56 14.12 -12.25
N ARG A 296 17.04 12.88 -12.43
CA ARG A 296 16.30 11.80 -13.10
C ARG A 296 15.43 11.06 -12.07
N PRO A 297 14.12 10.87 -12.32
CA PRO A 297 13.30 10.01 -11.49
C PRO A 297 13.76 8.55 -11.63
N ILE A 298 14.28 7.98 -10.55
CA ILE A 298 14.68 6.57 -10.46
C ILE A 298 13.92 5.96 -9.28
N PHE A 299 13.12 4.93 -9.54
CA PHE A 299 12.43 4.18 -8.49
C PHE A 299 13.46 3.50 -7.60
N LEU A 300 13.41 3.71 -6.29
CA LEU A 300 14.33 3.07 -5.35
C LEU A 300 13.62 1.95 -4.59
N SER A 301 14.04 0.72 -4.84
CA SER A 301 13.64 -0.48 -4.11
C SER A 301 14.74 -0.86 -3.14
N LEU A 302 14.43 -0.80 -1.85
CA LEU A 302 15.34 -1.22 -0.79
C LEU A 302 15.24 -2.75 -0.64
N CYS A 303 16.40 -3.40 -0.51
CA CYS A 303 16.52 -4.83 -0.39
C CYS A 303 17.39 -5.17 0.84
N GLU A 304 16.84 -4.86 2.01
CA GLU A 304 17.43 -5.04 3.34
C GLU A 304 16.83 -6.21 4.12
N TRP A 305 16.00 -7.02 3.45
CA TRP A 305 15.43 -8.27 3.96
C TRP A 305 14.61 -8.15 5.25
N GLY A 306 14.00 -6.98 5.48
CA GLY A 306 13.28 -6.70 6.72
C GLY A 306 14.18 -6.29 7.89
N ASP A 307 15.49 -6.16 7.69
CA ASP A 307 16.44 -5.79 8.74
C ASP A 307 16.08 -4.44 9.37
N MET A 308 15.95 -4.44 10.69
CA MET A 308 15.48 -3.31 11.49
C MET A 308 14.11 -2.74 11.06
N HIS A 309 13.20 -3.59 10.57
CA HIS A 309 11.79 -3.26 10.30
C HIS A 309 11.60 -2.06 9.34
N PRO A 310 11.98 -2.17 8.06
CA PRO A 310 11.98 -1.06 7.11
C PRO A 310 10.62 -0.40 6.91
N ALA A 311 9.52 -1.12 7.10
CA ALA A 311 8.17 -0.56 7.13
C ALA A 311 7.99 0.64 8.08
N LEU A 312 8.84 0.77 9.11
CA LEU A 312 8.79 1.86 10.09
C LEU A 312 9.58 3.12 9.66
N TRP A 313 10.45 3.04 8.65
CA TRP A 313 11.37 4.13 8.30
C TRP A 313 11.68 4.32 6.81
N ALA A 314 11.56 3.29 5.97
CA ALA A 314 11.97 3.29 4.57
C ALA A 314 11.05 4.12 3.66
N ASP A 315 9.82 4.41 4.11
CA ASP A 315 8.84 5.25 3.39
C ASP A 315 9.32 6.68 3.12
N LYS A 316 10.32 7.14 3.86
CA LYS A 316 10.97 8.45 3.66
C LYS A 316 12.16 8.39 2.69
N LEU A 317 12.61 7.18 2.33
CA LEU A 317 13.87 6.96 1.61
C LEU A 317 13.65 6.41 0.20
N GLY A 318 12.73 5.48 0.02
CA GLY A 318 12.47 4.85 -1.27
C GLY A 318 10.99 4.58 -1.53
N ASN A 319 10.74 3.80 -2.57
CA ASN A 319 9.42 3.53 -3.11
C ASN A 319 8.88 2.15 -2.70
N SER A 320 9.77 1.20 -2.45
CA SER A 320 9.45 -0.09 -1.81
C SER A 320 10.63 -0.57 -0.95
N TRP A 321 10.36 -1.51 -0.05
CA TRP A 321 11.36 -2.11 0.82
C TRP A 321 11.05 -3.59 1.08
N ARG A 322 12.08 -4.44 0.96
CA ARG A 322 11.97 -5.86 1.26
C ARG A 322 11.65 -6.06 2.74
N THR A 323 10.59 -6.81 3.03
CA THR A 323 10.15 -7.08 4.42
C THR A 323 10.66 -8.42 4.95
N THR A 324 11.25 -9.24 4.09
CA THR A 324 11.57 -10.64 4.33
C THR A 324 12.87 -11.06 3.67
N MET A 325 13.43 -12.20 4.09
CA MET A 325 14.48 -12.91 3.36
C MET A 325 13.98 -13.35 1.97
N ASP A 326 14.91 -13.75 1.10
CA ASP A 326 14.58 -14.13 -0.28
C ASP A 326 13.52 -15.24 -0.35
N ILE A 327 12.63 -15.12 -1.34
CA ILE A 327 11.73 -16.19 -1.76
C ILE A 327 12.52 -17.24 -2.56
N ASN A 328 12.05 -18.47 -2.53
CA ASN A 328 12.36 -19.50 -3.52
C ASN A 328 11.05 -20.12 -4.02
N ASP A 329 11.15 -20.86 -5.13
CA ASP A 329 10.02 -21.52 -5.79
C ASP A 329 9.55 -22.78 -5.04
N SER A 330 9.00 -22.57 -3.84
CA SER A 330 8.33 -23.57 -3.03
C SER A 330 7.15 -22.97 -2.28
N TRP A 331 6.15 -23.80 -1.98
CA TRP A 331 4.97 -23.43 -1.22
C TRP A 331 5.33 -22.87 0.16
N GLU A 332 6.22 -23.54 0.88
CA GLU A 332 6.63 -23.16 2.24
C GLU A 332 7.28 -21.79 2.27
N SER A 333 8.16 -21.52 1.29
CA SER A 333 8.79 -20.22 1.16
C SER A 333 7.74 -19.14 0.88
N MET A 334 6.91 -19.34 -0.15
CA MET A 334 5.90 -18.38 -0.58
C MET A 334 4.96 -17.98 0.57
N VAL A 335 4.39 -18.97 1.27
CA VAL A 335 3.48 -18.68 2.38
C VAL A 335 4.21 -18.03 3.56
N SER A 336 5.44 -18.47 3.86
CA SER A 336 6.28 -17.84 4.89
C SER A 336 6.57 -16.36 4.59
N ARG A 337 6.77 -15.98 3.32
CA ARG A 337 6.94 -14.57 2.91
C ARG A 337 5.65 -13.78 3.10
N ALA A 338 4.51 -14.35 2.71
CA ALA A 338 3.21 -13.72 2.90
C ALA A 338 2.91 -13.44 4.38
N ASP A 339 3.13 -14.44 5.25
CA ASP A 339 2.91 -14.34 6.69
C ASP A 339 3.79 -13.24 7.34
N GLN A 340 5.08 -13.20 6.99
CA GLN A 340 5.99 -12.18 7.54
C GLN A 340 5.72 -10.78 7.01
N ASN A 341 5.22 -10.65 5.78
CA ASN A 341 4.92 -9.36 5.18
C ASN A 341 3.62 -8.75 5.71
N GLU A 342 2.64 -9.59 6.05
CA GLU A 342 1.32 -9.18 6.54
C GLU A 342 1.39 -8.29 7.78
N VAL A 343 2.35 -8.56 8.69
CA VAL A 343 2.52 -7.81 9.94
C VAL A 343 2.76 -6.31 9.71
N TYR A 344 3.21 -5.94 8.52
CA TYR A 344 3.51 -4.56 8.14
C TYR A 344 2.41 -3.88 7.32
N ALA A 345 1.26 -4.52 7.12
CA ALA A 345 0.20 -4.02 6.24
C ALA A 345 -0.26 -2.58 6.53
N GLU A 346 -0.17 -2.11 7.77
CA GLU A 346 -0.52 -0.73 8.15
C GLU A 346 0.44 0.35 7.61
N HIS A 347 1.62 -0.06 7.15
CA HIS A 347 2.69 0.82 6.73
C HIS A 347 2.71 1.06 5.22
N ALA A 348 2.18 0.12 4.43
CA ALA A 348 2.01 0.28 2.99
C ALA A 348 1.04 1.42 2.66
N ARG A 349 1.41 2.26 1.70
CA ARG A 349 0.61 3.41 1.25
C ARG A 349 1.09 3.92 -0.11
N PRO A 350 0.26 4.67 -0.87
CA PRO A 350 0.67 5.34 -2.10
C PRO A 350 2.07 5.98 -2.03
N GLY A 351 3.01 5.37 -2.77
CA GLY A 351 4.41 5.80 -2.87
C GLY A 351 5.41 5.08 -1.96
N GLY A 352 4.98 4.16 -1.10
CA GLY A 352 5.83 3.38 -0.20
C GLY A 352 5.23 2.01 0.14
N TRP A 353 5.87 0.94 -0.30
CA TRP A 353 5.27 -0.38 -0.37
C TRP A 353 6.11 -1.47 0.27
N ASN A 354 5.45 -2.35 1.04
CA ASN A 354 6.07 -3.55 1.55
C ASN A 354 6.32 -4.53 0.39
N ASP A 355 7.55 -5.05 0.30
CA ASP A 355 7.98 -5.96 -0.75
C ASP A 355 8.25 -7.36 -0.16
N PRO A 356 7.31 -8.32 -0.30
CA PRO A 356 7.48 -9.70 0.10
C PRO A 356 8.37 -10.53 -0.86
N ASP A 357 9.09 -9.87 -1.77
CA ASP A 357 9.94 -10.43 -2.83
C ASP A 357 9.21 -10.76 -4.15
N MET A 358 9.96 -11.26 -5.13
CA MET A 358 9.50 -11.50 -6.51
C MET A 358 8.46 -12.63 -6.64
N LEU A 359 7.74 -12.64 -7.77
CA LEU A 359 6.78 -13.68 -8.15
C LEU A 359 7.51 -14.90 -8.73
N GLU A 360 7.30 -16.08 -8.14
CA GLU A 360 7.82 -17.37 -8.64
C GLU A 360 6.93 -18.03 -9.70
N VAL A 361 5.81 -17.40 -10.05
CA VAL A 361 4.81 -17.91 -10.99
C VAL A 361 5.43 -18.37 -12.30
N GLY A 362 5.39 -19.69 -12.53
CA GLY A 362 5.87 -20.33 -13.77
C GLY A 362 7.30 -20.87 -13.74
N ASN A 363 8.00 -20.87 -12.59
CA ASN A 363 9.35 -21.44 -12.47
C ASN A 363 9.39 -22.97 -12.31
N GLY A 364 8.26 -23.57 -11.92
CA GLY A 364 8.01 -25.02 -11.97
C GLY A 364 8.09 -25.77 -10.63
N GLY A 365 8.45 -25.10 -9.54
CA GLY A 365 8.56 -25.65 -8.19
C GLY A 365 7.25 -25.70 -7.41
N MET A 366 6.28 -24.84 -7.76
CA MET A 366 4.89 -24.93 -7.27
C MET A 366 3.91 -25.40 -8.36
N SER A 367 2.78 -25.93 -7.92
CA SER A 367 1.62 -26.25 -8.77
C SER A 367 0.89 -24.99 -9.25
N ASN A 368 0.02 -25.15 -10.25
CA ASN A 368 -0.76 -24.03 -10.78
C ASN A 368 -1.64 -23.35 -9.73
N ASP A 369 -2.28 -24.12 -8.85
CA ASP A 369 -3.15 -23.57 -7.81
C ASP A 369 -2.35 -22.85 -6.72
N GLU A 370 -1.16 -23.35 -6.38
CA GLU A 370 -0.24 -22.66 -5.48
C GLU A 370 0.26 -21.33 -6.09
N TYR A 371 0.49 -21.27 -7.40
CA TYR A 371 0.79 -20.00 -8.08
C TYR A 371 -0.39 -19.04 -8.12
N ILE A 372 -1.62 -19.54 -8.24
CA ILE A 372 -2.84 -18.72 -8.11
C ILE A 372 -2.91 -18.10 -6.71
N VAL A 373 -2.62 -18.89 -5.66
CA VAL A 373 -2.53 -18.38 -4.28
C VAL A 373 -1.43 -17.32 -4.17
N HIS A 374 -0.24 -17.61 -4.67
CA HIS A 374 0.90 -16.68 -4.63
C HIS A 374 0.56 -15.32 -5.27
N PHE A 375 0.02 -15.33 -6.49
CA PHE A 375 -0.35 -14.11 -7.19
C PHE A 375 -1.49 -13.37 -6.49
N SER A 376 -2.47 -14.09 -5.95
CA SER A 376 -3.61 -13.52 -5.21
C SER A 376 -3.15 -12.81 -3.94
N LEU A 377 -2.26 -13.42 -3.15
CA LEU A 377 -1.75 -12.84 -1.91
C LEU A 377 -0.88 -11.61 -2.19
N TRP A 378 -0.02 -11.64 -3.22
CA TRP A 378 0.77 -10.47 -3.63
C TRP A 378 -0.12 -9.33 -4.11
N ALA A 379 -1.15 -9.65 -4.90
CA ALA A 379 -2.09 -8.67 -5.39
C ALA A 379 -2.89 -8.01 -4.26
N ALA A 380 -3.48 -8.81 -3.36
CA ALA A 380 -4.20 -8.32 -2.19
C ALA A 380 -3.29 -7.52 -1.25
N SER A 381 -2.02 -7.94 -1.12
CA SER A 381 -1.05 -7.28 -0.25
C SER A 381 -0.50 -5.96 -0.79
N LYS A 382 -0.90 -5.54 -2.01
CA LYS A 382 -0.29 -4.41 -2.71
C LYS A 382 1.24 -4.54 -2.80
N ALA A 383 1.73 -5.77 -2.93
CA ALA A 383 3.13 -6.01 -3.18
C ALA A 383 3.50 -5.49 -4.58
N PRO A 384 4.75 -5.03 -4.80
CA PRO A 384 5.28 -4.95 -6.15
C PRO A 384 5.10 -6.29 -6.88
N LEU A 385 4.63 -6.26 -8.13
CA LEU A 385 4.43 -7.47 -8.94
C LEU A 385 5.62 -7.63 -9.88
N LEU A 386 6.71 -8.21 -9.35
CA LEU A 386 7.92 -8.49 -10.12
C LEU A 386 7.90 -9.94 -10.64
N ILE A 387 7.66 -10.14 -11.93
CA ILE A 387 7.75 -11.48 -12.55
C ILE A 387 9.19 -12.00 -12.45
N GLY A 388 9.36 -13.18 -11.87
CA GLY A 388 10.67 -13.84 -11.71
C GLY A 388 10.95 -14.99 -12.69
N CYS A 389 10.01 -15.35 -13.57
CA CYS A 389 10.17 -16.45 -14.53
C CYS A 389 10.68 -16.00 -15.92
N ASP A 390 11.00 -16.96 -16.80
CA ASP A 390 11.37 -16.67 -18.19
C ASP A 390 10.15 -16.32 -19.04
N VAL A 391 9.89 -15.02 -19.19
CA VAL A 391 8.78 -14.48 -19.99
C VAL A 391 8.87 -14.79 -21.49
N ARG A 392 10.01 -15.28 -21.99
CA ARG A 392 10.18 -15.67 -23.39
C ARG A 392 9.48 -17.00 -23.71
N ASN A 393 9.20 -17.80 -22.69
CA ASN A 393 8.62 -19.14 -22.83
C ASN A 393 7.53 -19.40 -21.78
N LEU A 394 6.48 -18.57 -21.78
CA LEU A 394 5.34 -18.73 -20.87
C LEU A 394 4.42 -19.86 -21.34
N SER A 395 4.01 -20.72 -20.41
CA SER A 395 2.85 -21.59 -20.62
C SER A 395 1.56 -20.75 -20.67
N LYS A 396 0.47 -21.32 -21.17
CA LYS A 396 -0.83 -20.65 -21.20
C LYS A 396 -1.35 -20.38 -19.80
N GLU A 397 -1.10 -21.32 -18.90
CA GLU A 397 -1.47 -21.29 -17.49
C GLU A 397 -0.72 -20.16 -16.77
N THR A 398 0.59 -20.06 -16.96
CA THR A 398 1.40 -18.97 -16.39
C THR A 398 0.96 -17.60 -16.92
N LEU A 399 0.70 -17.47 -18.22
CA LEU A 399 0.20 -16.22 -18.79
C LEU A 399 -1.20 -15.87 -18.27
N ALA A 400 -2.07 -16.85 -18.03
CA ALA A 400 -3.39 -16.62 -17.45
C ALA A 400 -3.32 -16.07 -16.02
N ILE A 401 -2.35 -16.54 -15.22
CA ILE A 401 -2.10 -16.01 -13.87
C ILE A 401 -1.54 -14.59 -13.94
N LEU A 402 -0.40 -14.42 -14.62
CA LEU A 402 0.30 -13.14 -14.69
C LEU A 402 -0.49 -12.06 -15.43
N GLY A 403 -1.39 -12.47 -16.34
CA GLY A 403 -2.19 -11.61 -17.19
C GLY A 403 -3.61 -11.35 -16.70
N ASN A 404 -4.00 -11.81 -15.51
CA ASN A 404 -5.35 -11.59 -15.00
C ASN A 404 -5.58 -10.10 -14.64
N GLU A 405 -6.27 -9.38 -15.53
CA GLU A 405 -6.52 -7.93 -15.38
C GLU A 405 -7.29 -7.59 -14.09
N GLU A 406 -8.20 -8.45 -13.66
CA GLU A 406 -9.04 -8.20 -12.50
C GLU A 406 -8.24 -8.31 -11.20
N VAL A 407 -7.41 -9.34 -11.07
CA VAL A 407 -6.51 -9.51 -9.92
C VAL A 407 -5.44 -8.41 -9.92
N ILE A 408 -4.91 -8.02 -11.08
CA ILE A 408 -4.03 -6.86 -11.21
C ILE A 408 -4.74 -5.58 -10.76
N SER A 409 -6.02 -5.40 -11.09
CA SER A 409 -6.80 -4.22 -10.68
C SER A 409 -6.95 -4.11 -9.17
N VAL A 410 -7.01 -5.24 -8.46
CA VAL A 410 -6.93 -5.27 -6.99
C VAL A 410 -5.60 -4.71 -6.56
N ASN A 411 -4.48 -5.25 -7.03
CA ASN A 411 -3.14 -4.78 -6.66
C ASN A 411 -2.95 -3.28 -6.92
N GLN A 412 -3.52 -2.78 -8.01
CA GLN A 412 -3.35 -1.41 -8.49
C GLN A 412 -4.47 -0.46 -8.04
N ASP A 413 -5.32 -0.90 -7.10
CA ASP A 413 -6.40 -0.07 -6.59
C ASP A 413 -5.86 1.23 -5.96
N PRO A 414 -6.41 2.39 -6.34
CA PRO A 414 -5.85 3.69 -5.95
C PRO A 414 -5.99 4.00 -4.45
N LEU A 415 -6.81 3.25 -3.70
CA LEU A 415 -6.87 3.39 -2.25
C LEU A 415 -5.54 2.93 -1.61
N GLY A 416 -4.84 1.98 -2.25
CA GLY A 416 -3.48 1.60 -1.85
C GLY A 416 -3.39 0.99 -0.45
N VAL A 417 -4.42 0.28 0.00
CA VAL A 417 -4.46 -0.37 1.32
C VAL A 417 -4.12 -1.85 1.17
N GLN A 418 -3.05 -2.28 1.85
CA GLN A 418 -2.62 -3.67 1.91
C GLN A 418 -3.62 -4.53 2.69
N ALA A 419 -3.96 -5.71 2.13
CA ALA A 419 -4.76 -6.71 2.81
C ALA A 419 -4.06 -7.28 4.04
N LYS A 420 -4.87 -7.65 5.03
CA LYS A 420 -4.45 -8.30 6.27
C LYS A 420 -5.18 -9.61 6.46
N LYS A 421 -4.57 -10.50 7.25
CA LYS A 421 -5.23 -11.71 7.74
C LYS A 421 -6.17 -11.32 8.88
N VAL A 422 -7.48 -11.44 8.64
CA VAL A 422 -8.52 -11.08 9.62
C VAL A 422 -9.04 -12.28 10.40
N ARG A 423 -8.87 -13.49 9.87
CA ARG A 423 -9.14 -14.73 10.60
C ARG A 423 -8.20 -15.85 10.17
N MET A 424 -7.85 -16.70 11.14
CA MET A 424 -7.05 -17.91 10.94
C MET A 424 -7.59 -19.03 11.84
N GLU A 425 -7.95 -20.16 11.26
CA GLU A 425 -8.46 -21.36 11.93
C GLU A 425 -7.68 -22.59 11.44
N GLY A 426 -6.57 -22.89 12.11
CA GLY A 426 -5.60 -23.87 11.61
C GLY A 426 -5.02 -23.39 10.28
N ASP A 427 -5.21 -24.20 9.23
CA ASP A 427 -4.72 -23.93 7.87
C ASP A 427 -5.68 -23.07 7.02
N HIS A 428 -6.80 -22.61 7.58
CA HIS A 428 -7.81 -21.84 6.86
C HIS A 428 -7.75 -20.38 7.24
N GLU A 429 -7.65 -19.52 6.24
CA GLU A 429 -7.43 -18.09 6.45
C GLU A 429 -8.41 -17.24 5.64
N VAL A 430 -8.76 -16.09 6.22
CA VAL A 430 -9.50 -15.03 5.53
C VAL A 430 -8.64 -13.78 5.54
N TRP A 431 -8.36 -13.25 4.36
CA TRP A 431 -7.64 -11.99 4.18
C TRP A 431 -8.53 -10.95 3.53
N THR A 432 -8.38 -9.70 3.92
CA THR A 432 -9.20 -8.62 3.36
C THR A 432 -8.53 -7.27 3.40
N ALA A 433 -8.91 -6.42 2.45
CA ALA A 433 -8.63 -4.98 2.46
C ALA A 433 -9.78 -4.22 1.79
N PRO A 434 -10.06 -2.98 2.24
CA PRO A 434 -10.91 -2.08 1.48
C PRO A 434 -10.24 -1.72 0.15
N LEU A 435 -11.07 -1.54 -0.87
CA LEU A 435 -10.72 -1.02 -2.19
C LEU A 435 -11.49 0.28 -2.45
N SER A 436 -11.09 1.02 -3.48
CA SER A 436 -11.79 2.21 -3.94
C SER A 436 -13.25 1.92 -4.33
N GLY A 437 -14.13 2.90 -4.13
CA GLY A 437 -15.55 2.78 -4.47
C GLY A 437 -16.35 1.89 -3.53
N TYR A 438 -15.98 1.84 -2.24
CA TYR A 438 -16.66 1.04 -1.20
C TYR A 438 -16.66 -0.47 -1.45
N ARG A 439 -15.72 -0.95 -2.27
CA ARG A 439 -15.50 -2.38 -2.50
C ARG A 439 -14.53 -2.93 -1.46
N THR A 440 -14.50 -4.25 -1.35
CA THR A 440 -13.57 -4.98 -0.48
C THR A 440 -13.02 -6.17 -1.24
N VAL A 441 -11.72 -6.44 -1.14
CA VAL A 441 -11.14 -7.72 -1.59
C VAL A 441 -11.23 -8.72 -0.46
N VAL A 442 -11.56 -9.98 -0.78
CA VAL A 442 -11.55 -11.10 0.14
C VAL A 442 -10.75 -12.23 -0.49
N VAL A 443 -9.77 -12.76 0.24
CA VAL A 443 -9.06 -14.00 -0.14
C VAL A 443 -9.39 -15.05 0.88
N LEU A 444 -9.94 -16.17 0.41
CA LEU A 444 -10.19 -17.37 1.20
C LEU A 444 -9.06 -18.34 0.90
N LEU A 445 -8.17 -18.56 1.86
CA LEU A 445 -6.98 -19.37 1.66
C LEU A 445 -7.07 -20.66 2.46
N ASN A 446 -7.04 -21.78 1.75
CA ASN A 446 -6.83 -23.09 2.34
C ASN A 446 -5.36 -23.47 2.17
N ARG A 447 -4.62 -23.56 3.27
CA ARG A 447 -3.22 -23.98 3.28
C ARG A 447 -3.03 -25.49 3.37
N SER A 448 -4.11 -26.22 3.65
CA SER A 448 -4.07 -27.67 3.78
C SER A 448 -4.15 -28.34 2.40
N PRO A 449 -3.61 -29.57 2.26
CA PRO A 449 -3.72 -30.33 1.01
C PRO A 449 -5.14 -30.89 0.78
N GLU A 450 -6.03 -30.79 1.76
CA GLU A 450 -7.39 -31.32 1.67
C GLU A 450 -8.40 -30.24 1.32
N PHE A 451 -9.41 -30.58 0.50
CA PHE A 451 -10.51 -29.66 0.23
C PHE A 451 -11.27 -29.28 1.51
N ARG A 452 -11.50 -27.98 1.67
CA ARG A 452 -12.21 -27.39 2.81
C ARG A 452 -13.01 -26.18 2.38
N ILE A 453 -14.22 -26.06 2.91
CA ILE A 453 -15.08 -24.90 2.71
C ILE A 453 -14.66 -23.83 3.71
N ILE A 454 -14.31 -22.65 3.20
CA ILE A 454 -13.97 -21.48 4.02
C ILE A 454 -15.09 -20.46 3.83
N THR A 455 -15.51 -19.82 4.92
CA THR A 455 -16.68 -18.94 4.93
C THR A 455 -16.31 -17.58 5.53
N ALA A 456 -16.18 -16.52 4.74
CA ALA A 456 -15.99 -15.17 5.30
C ALA A 456 -17.30 -14.65 5.91
N GLN A 457 -17.21 -14.14 7.12
CA GLN A 457 -18.30 -13.48 7.84
C GLN A 457 -18.24 -11.98 7.54
N TRP A 458 -19.40 -11.31 7.60
CA TRP A 458 -19.47 -9.86 7.36
C TRP A 458 -18.57 -9.05 8.29
N ASP A 459 -18.49 -9.47 9.55
CA ASP A 459 -17.63 -8.83 10.56
C ASP A 459 -16.14 -8.97 10.23
N ASP A 460 -15.71 -10.07 9.60
CA ASP A 460 -14.30 -10.25 9.18
C ASP A 460 -13.91 -9.18 8.14
N ILE A 461 -14.82 -8.89 7.21
CA ILE A 461 -14.58 -8.05 6.03
C ILE A 461 -15.06 -6.61 6.21
N GLY A 462 -15.49 -6.25 7.43
CA GLY A 462 -15.86 -4.88 7.80
C GLY A 462 -17.12 -4.35 7.13
N ILE A 463 -18.03 -5.24 6.74
CA ILE A 463 -19.29 -4.88 6.08
C ILE A 463 -20.44 -5.11 7.08
N PRO A 464 -21.41 -4.19 7.23
CA PRO A 464 -22.52 -4.40 8.15
C PRO A 464 -23.35 -5.64 7.80
N PRO A 465 -23.82 -6.42 8.80
CA PRO A 465 -24.77 -7.50 8.56
C PRO A 465 -26.00 -6.99 7.79
N LYS A 466 -26.54 -7.83 6.90
CA LYS A 466 -27.67 -7.52 5.99
C LYS A 466 -27.36 -6.54 4.85
N THR A 467 -26.11 -6.10 4.68
CA THR A 467 -25.70 -5.41 3.45
C THR A 467 -25.84 -6.36 2.27
N VAL A 468 -26.45 -5.88 1.18
CA VAL A 468 -26.49 -6.60 -0.09
C VAL A 468 -25.23 -6.24 -0.87
N VAL A 469 -24.49 -7.25 -1.30
CA VAL A 469 -23.30 -7.09 -2.14
C VAL A 469 -23.42 -7.98 -3.36
N GLU A 470 -22.74 -7.56 -4.42
CA GLU A 470 -22.39 -8.42 -5.54
C GLU A 470 -20.96 -8.92 -5.30
N ALA A 471 -20.78 -10.24 -5.24
CA ALA A 471 -19.48 -10.85 -5.08
C ALA A 471 -18.97 -11.30 -6.45
N ARG A 472 -17.73 -10.98 -6.80
CA ARG A 472 -17.12 -11.36 -8.07
C ARG A 472 -15.92 -12.27 -7.83
N ASP A 473 -15.95 -13.46 -8.42
CA ASP A 473 -14.81 -14.37 -8.44
C ASP A 473 -13.85 -13.94 -9.56
N LEU A 474 -12.70 -13.39 -9.16
CA LEU A 474 -11.72 -12.78 -10.07
C LEU A 474 -10.94 -13.83 -10.89
N TRP A 475 -10.98 -15.09 -10.51
CA TRP A 475 -10.28 -16.18 -11.21
C TRP A 475 -11.20 -16.91 -12.18
N LYS A 476 -12.48 -17.06 -11.84
CA LYS A 476 -13.50 -17.64 -12.73
C LYS A 476 -14.17 -16.60 -13.63
N GLY A 477 -14.12 -15.31 -13.27
CA GLY A 477 -14.82 -14.22 -13.97
C GLY A 477 -16.34 -14.27 -13.82
N ILE A 478 -16.83 -14.89 -12.74
CA ILE A 478 -18.25 -15.14 -12.46
C ILE A 478 -18.74 -14.23 -11.33
N ASP A 479 -19.92 -13.65 -11.52
CA ASP A 479 -20.61 -12.86 -10.50
C ASP A 479 -21.54 -13.77 -9.68
N TYR A 480 -21.57 -13.53 -8.38
CA TYR A 480 -22.44 -14.18 -7.41
C TYR A 480 -23.27 -13.09 -6.75
N LEU A 481 -24.59 -13.15 -6.94
CA LEU A 481 -25.51 -12.24 -6.27
C LEU A 481 -26.05 -12.91 -5.01
N LYS A 482 -26.12 -12.14 -3.93
CA LYS A 482 -26.92 -12.52 -2.78
C LYS A 482 -28.39 -12.21 -3.07
N TYR A 483 -29.18 -13.24 -3.36
CA TYR A 483 -30.64 -13.15 -3.43
C TYR A 483 -31.22 -13.20 -2.02
N ASP A 484 -31.76 -12.08 -1.53
CA ASP A 484 -32.46 -12.04 -0.24
C ASP A 484 -33.91 -12.53 -0.44
N ASN A 485 -34.08 -13.85 -0.63
CA ASN A 485 -35.39 -14.49 -0.61
C ASN A 485 -35.43 -15.52 0.51
N CYS A 486 -35.65 -15.03 1.73
CA CYS A 486 -36.22 -15.67 2.92
C CYS A 486 -35.83 -17.11 3.34
N ASN A 487 -34.92 -17.85 2.70
CA ASN A 487 -34.48 -19.16 3.19
C ASN A 487 -33.06 -19.50 2.71
N ASN A 488 -32.15 -19.62 3.69
CA ASN A 488 -30.74 -20.05 3.60
C ASN A 488 -29.83 -19.19 2.71
N GLY A 489 -28.88 -18.49 3.35
CA GLY A 489 -27.94 -17.53 2.74
C GLY A 489 -26.89 -18.13 1.80
N ASP A 490 -27.27 -19.00 0.88
CA ASP A 490 -26.39 -19.52 -0.17
C ASP A 490 -26.27 -18.51 -1.33
N LEU A 491 -25.04 -18.25 -1.76
CA LEU A 491 -24.74 -17.47 -2.96
C LEU A 491 -25.04 -18.32 -4.21
N LYS A 492 -25.82 -17.80 -5.16
CA LYS A 492 -26.03 -18.46 -6.45
C LYS A 492 -25.14 -17.82 -7.52
N PRO A 493 -24.41 -18.61 -8.34
CA PRO A 493 -23.70 -18.08 -9.50
C PRO A 493 -24.71 -17.53 -10.51
N MET A 494 -24.44 -16.35 -11.07
CA MET A 494 -25.18 -15.80 -12.21
C MET A 494 -24.21 -15.35 -13.30
N LYS A 495 -24.61 -15.51 -14.57
CA LYS A 495 -23.84 -14.98 -15.70
C LYS A 495 -24.22 -13.53 -15.94
N ARG A 496 -23.24 -12.72 -16.38
CA ARG A 496 -23.34 -11.26 -16.62
C ARG A 496 -24.56 -10.80 -17.43
N GLU A 497 -25.09 -11.66 -18.31
CA GLU A 497 -26.25 -11.37 -19.17
C GLU A 497 -27.58 -11.45 -18.40
N GLU A 498 -27.65 -12.27 -17.35
CA GLU A 498 -28.87 -12.51 -16.55
C GLU A 498 -29.13 -11.37 -15.54
N VAL A 499 -28.09 -10.64 -15.14
CA VAL A 499 -28.17 -9.52 -14.17
C VAL A 499 -29.00 -8.34 -14.71
N ARG A 500 -29.04 -8.16 -16.03
CA ARG A 500 -29.81 -7.05 -16.64
C ARG A 500 -31.31 -7.35 -16.75
N GLU A 501 -31.71 -8.62 -16.92
CA GLU A 501 -33.12 -8.98 -17.13
C GLU A 501 -33.94 -9.06 -15.83
N GLN A 502 -33.33 -9.33 -14.68
CA GLN A 502 -34.08 -9.51 -13.42
C GLN A 502 -34.34 -8.23 -12.62
N SER A 503 -33.87 -7.07 -13.08
CA SER A 503 -34.14 -5.78 -12.42
C SER A 503 -35.58 -5.27 -12.59
N GLU A 504 -36.43 -5.92 -13.40
CA GLU A 504 -37.76 -5.40 -13.75
C GLU A 504 -38.97 -6.34 -13.53
N SER A 505 -38.85 -7.52 -12.89
CA SER A 505 -40.04 -8.37 -12.72
C SER A 505 -40.20 -9.10 -11.38
N GLN A 506 -41.35 -8.81 -10.75
CA GLN A 506 -42.12 -9.61 -9.79
C GLN A 506 -41.74 -9.57 -8.31
N CYS A 507 -42.22 -8.53 -7.61
CA CYS A 507 -42.63 -8.65 -6.21
C CYS A 507 -44.14 -8.93 -6.14
N ALA A 508 -44.53 -10.12 -5.66
CA ALA A 508 -45.86 -10.38 -5.10
C ALA A 508 -45.75 -11.37 -3.92
N PRO A 509 -46.42 -11.13 -2.77
CA PRO A 509 -46.48 -12.05 -1.62
C PRO A 509 -47.69 -13.01 -1.77
N PRO A 510 -47.93 -14.04 -0.91
CA PRO A 510 -47.39 -14.29 0.45
C PRO A 510 -47.02 -15.77 0.75
N CYS A 511 -46.42 -16.03 1.93
CA CYS A 511 -46.95 -16.99 2.93
C CYS A 511 -46.02 -17.15 4.15
N LEU A 512 -46.63 -17.04 5.33
CA LEU A 512 -46.13 -17.40 6.65
C LEU A 512 -45.84 -18.90 6.73
N GLN A 513 -44.69 -19.28 7.29
CA GLN A 513 -44.55 -20.48 8.13
C GLN A 513 -43.29 -20.35 8.99
N ASP A 514 -43.46 -20.61 10.29
CA ASP A 514 -42.42 -20.57 11.32
C ASP A 514 -41.33 -21.62 11.05
N VAL A 515 -40.11 -21.17 10.82
CA VAL A 515 -38.89 -21.99 10.81
C VAL A 515 -37.82 -21.22 11.62
N PRO A 516 -37.09 -21.87 12.54
CA PRO A 516 -36.13 -21.19 13.39
C PRO A 516 -35.05 -20.50 12.56
N ILE A 517 -34.89 -19.20 12.78
CA ILE A 517 -33.93 -18.32 12.11
C ILE A 517 -32.53 -18.65 12.63
N ASP A 518 -31.73 -19.37 11.82
CA ASP A 518 -30.28 -19.35 11.98
C ASP A 518 -29.71 -18.15 11.21
N ALA A 519 -29.17 -17.18 11.94
CA ALA A 519 -28.72 -15.89 11.43
C ALA A 519 -27.25 -15.92 10.98
N SER A 520 -26.81 -16.95 10.25
CA SER A 520 -25.44 -17.03 9.74
C SER A 520 -25.32 -16.36 8.36
N SER A 521 -25.21 -15.04 8.37
CA SER A 521 -24.99 -14.23 7.17
C SER A 521 -23.51 -14.31 6.75
N SER A 522 -23.20 -15.04 5.67
CA SER A 522 -21.82 -15.30 5.24
C SER A 522 -21.63 -15.35 3.71
N ILE A 523 -20.38 -15.27 3.24
CA ILE A 523 -19.98 -15.51 1.85
C ILE A 523 -19.33 -16.91 1.79
N ARG A 524 -19.93 -17.82 1.03
CA ARG A 524 -19.41 -19.17 0.75
C ARG A 524 -19.00 -19.25 -0.72
N ILE A 525 -17.73 -19.54 -0.99
CA ILE A 525 -17.22 -19.81 -2.34
C ILE A 525 -16.52 -21.16 -2.28
N GLY A 526 -16.90 -22.05 -3.20
CA GLY A 526 -16.42 -23.43 -3.31
C GLY A 526 -15.35 -23.63 -4.37
#